data_AF-A0A920M929-F1
#
_entry.id   AF-A0A920M929-F1
#
_cell.length_a   1.000
_cell.length_b   1.000
_cell.length_c   1.000
_cell.angle_alpha   90.00
_cell.angle_beta   90.00
_cell.angle_gamma   90.00
#
_symmetry.space_group_name_H-M   'P 1'
#
loop_
_entity.id
_entity.type
_entity.pdbx_description
1 polymer ?
#
loop_
_entity_poly.entity_id
_entity_poly.type
_entity_poly.pdbx_seq_one_letter_code
_entity_poly.pdbx_strand_id
1 'polypeptide(L)' 'MLAKIISLAGSRKSAIKRMLSALDEFFIEGINTTHQFHQKMLKDEKFIKNKHTINYLENEFLKNA' A
#
# COMPACT_ATOMS: atom_id res chain seq x y z
N MET A 1 13.47 -7.68 6.40
CA MET A 1 12.01 -7.64 6.62
C MET A 1 11.77 -7.20 8.06
N LEU A 2 11.02 -6.12 8.31
CA LEU A 2 10.79 -5.56 9.65
C LEU A 2 9.50 -6.09 10.30
N ALA A 3 8.37 -5.93 9.63
CA ALA A 3 7.05 -6.35 10.11
C ALA A 3 6.11 -6.68 8.93
N LYS A 4 4.99 -7.34 9.24
CA LYS A 4 3.88 -7.57 8.30
C LYS A 4 2.59 -7.02 8.91
N ILE A 5 1.93 -6.11 8.20
CA ILE A 5 0.65 -5.54 8.63
C ILE A 5 -0.44 -6.21 7.80
N ILE A 6 -1.47 -6.73 8.46
CA ILE A 6 -2.57 -7.48 7.82
C ILE A 6 -3.89 -6.84 8.25
N SER A 7 -4.73 -6.47 7.28
CA SER A 7 -6.06 -5.90 7.52
C SER A 7 -7.14 -6.84 7.03
N LEU A 8 -8.16 -7.10 7.85
CA LEU A 8 -9.35 -7.86 7.47
C LEU A 8 -10.60 -6.98 7.56
N ALA A 9 -11.47 -7.07 6.55
CA ALA A 9 -12.78 -6.43 6.51
C ALA A 9 -13.72 -7.15 5.52
N GLY A 10 -15.02 -6.87 5.60
CA GLY A 10 -16.04 -7.49 4.73
C GLY A 10 -16.02 -7.04 3.26
N SER A 11 -15.22 -6.03 2.89
CA SER A 11 -15.03 -5.63 1.50
C SER A 11 -13.58 -5.20 1.25
N ARG A 12 -13.10 -5.35 0.01
CA ARG A 12 -11.77 -4.88 -0.40
C ARG A 12 -11.57 -3.39 -0.11
N LYS A 13 -12.59 -2.56 -0.40
CA LYS A 13 -12.56 -1.12 -0.14
C LYS A 13 -12.39 -0.82 1.36
N SER A 14 -13.12 -1.53 2.22
CA SER A 14 -13.00 -1.40 3.68
C SER A 14 -11.64 -1.90 4.19
N ALA A 15 -11.12 -2.99 3.63
CA ALA A 15 -9.82 -3.53 4.00
C ALA A 15 -8.69 -2.55 3.63
N ILE A 16 -8.72 -2.00 2.41
CA ILE A 16 -7.77 -0.96 1.98
C ILE A 16 -7.84 0.27 2.90
N LYS A 17 -9.06 0.76 3.23
CA LYS A 17 -9.23 1.89 4.15
C LYS A 17 -8.64 1.61 5.53
N ARG A 18 -8.88 0.41 6.07
CA ARG A 18 -8.32 -0.02 7.37
C ARG A 18 -6.80 -0.16 7.33
N MET A 19 -6.25 -0.65 6.23
CA MET A 19 -4.80 -0.74 6.01
C MET A 19 -4.17 0.64 5.94
N LEU A 20 -4.81 1.61 5.27
CA LEU A 20 -4.31 2.99 5.22
C LEU A 20 -4.23 3.60 6.61
N SER A 21 -5.27 3.46 7.45
CA SER A 21 -5.21 3.92 8.85
C SER A 21 -4.11 3.20 9.64
N ALA A 22 -3.95 1.89 9.48
CA ALA A 22 -2.90 1.14 10.16
C ALA A 22 -1.49 1.58 9.74
N LEU A 23 -1.30 1.96 8.47
CA LEU A 23 -0.03 2.50 7.97
C LEU A 23 0.20 3.95 8.38
N ASP A 24 -0.86 4.75 8.55
CA ASP A 24 -0.77 6.12 9.06
C ASP A 24 -0.35 6.14 10.54
N GLU A 25 -0.74 5.12 11.31
CA GLU A 25 -0.34 4.93 12.72
C GLU A 25 1.00 4.20 12.87
N PHE A 26 1.57 3.67 11.79
CA PHE A 26 2.81 2.90 11.82
C PHE A 26 4.04 3.80 11.75
N PHE A 27 4.53 4.21 12.93
CA PHE A 27 5.74 5.02 13.07
C PHE A 27 6.97 4.17 13.36
N ILE A 28 8.02 4.37 12.56
CA ILE A 28 9.36 3.84 12.78
C ILE A 28 10.33 4.99 12.64
N GLU A 29 11.20 5.16 13.64
CA GLU A 29 12.25 6.17 13.66
C GLU A 29 13.63 5.53 13.50
N GLY A 30 14.61 6.33 13.03
CA GLY A 30 16.02 5.93 12.94
C GLY A 30 16.42 5.10 11.72
N ILE A 31 15.48 4.65 10.89
CA ILE A 31 15.76 3.93 9.64
C ILE A 31 14.79 4.34 8.52
N ASN A 32 15.25 4.24 7.27
CA ASN A 32 14.37 4.38 6.11
C ASN A 32 13.48 3.14 5.98
N THR A 33 12.19 3.34 5.73
CA THR A 33 11.21 2.25 5.61
C THR A 33 10.40 2.34 4.32
N THR A 34 9.77 1.23 3.94
CA THR A 34 8.90 1.14 2.76
C THR A 34 7.46 1.55 3.04
N HIS A 35 7.15 2.15 4.21
CA HIS A 35 5.76 2.43 4.60
C HIS A 35 5.08 3.40 3.61
N GLN A 36 5.79 4.45 3.18
CA GLN A 36 5.28 5.44 2.23
C GLN A 36 4.94 4.82 0.87
N PHE A 37 5.74 3.85 0.42
CA PHE A 37 5.51 3.10 -0.81
C PHE A 37 4.18 2.33 -0.72
N HIS A 38 3.94 1.61 0.37
CA HIS A 38 2.68 0.89 0.56
C HIS A 38 1.47 1.83 0.66
N GLN A 39 1.60 2.98 1.32
CA GLN A 39 0.52 3.99 1.37
C GLN A 39 0.20 4.55 -0.02
N LYS A 40 1.21 4.92 -0.82
CA LYS A 40 1.01 5.40 -2.20
C LYS A 40 0.33 4.33 -3.05
N MET A 41 0.77 3.07 -2.95
CA MET A 41 0.22 1.95 -3.71
C MET A 41 -1.25 1.68 -3.37
N LEU A 42 -1.63 1.77 -2.09
CA LEU A 42 -3.01 1.58 -1.64
C LEU A 42 -3.95 2.75 -2.04
N LYS A 43 -3.39 3.91 -2.40
CA LYS A 43 -4.11 5.07 -2.93
C LYS A 43 -4.19 5.09 -4.45
N ASP A 44 -3.43 4.23 -5.14
CA ASP A 44 -3.42 4.17 -6.60
C ASP A 44 -4.72 3.61 -7.18
N GLU A 45 -5.27 4.28 -8.20
CA GLU A 45 -6.53 3.87 -8.81
C GLU A 45 -6.48 2.52 -9.50
N LYS A 46 -5.37 2.15 -10.15
CA LYS A 46 -5.23 0.85 -10.82
C LYS A 46 -5.16 -0.26 -9.81
N PHE A 47 -4.46 -0.04 -8.69
CA PHE A 47 -4.46 -0.98 -7.58
C PHE A 47 -5.85 -1.13 -6.95
N ILE A 48 -6.55 -0.03 -6.70
CA ILE A 48 -7.90 -0.03 -6.12
C ILE A 48 -8.90 -0.74 -7.06
N LYS A 49 -8.86 -0.44 -8.36
CA LYS A 49 -9.74 -1.03 -9.40
C LYS A 49 -9.34 -2.46 -9.79
N ASN A 50 -8.30 -3.03 -9.18
CA ASN A 50 -7.78 -4.36 -9.48
C ASN A 50 -7.36 -4.55 -10.96
N LYS A 51 -6.86 -3.48 -11.59
CA LYS A 51 -6.42 -3.46 -12.99
C LYS A 51 -4.89 -3.40 -13.10
N HIS A 52 -4.19 -4.24 -12.34
CA HIS A 52 -2.73 -4.30 -12.32
C HIS A 52 -2.23 -5.67 -12.80
N THR A 53 -1.03 -5.68 -13.38
CA THR A 53 -0.34 -6.88 -13.86
C THR A 53 0.85 -7.21 -12.95
N ILE A 54 1.53 -8.32 -13.21
CA ILE A 54 2.75 -8.69 -12.47
C ILE A 54 3.87 -7.65 -12.62
N ASN A 55 3.90 -6.90 -13.73
CA ASN A 55 4.92 -5.89 -14.02
C ASN A 55 4.45 -4.46 -13.68
N TYR A 56 3.32 -4.33 -12.98
CA TYR A 56 2.70 -3.05 -12.64
C TYR A 56 3.65 -2.10 -11.89
N LEU A 57 4.45 -2.63 -10.97
CA LEU A 57 5.36 -1.82 -10.15
C LEU A 57 6.37 -1.07 -11.01
N GLU A 58 7.07 -1.79 -11.90
CA GLU A 58 8.14 -1.23 -12.73
C GLU A 58 7.59 -0.39 -13.88
N ASN A 59 6.52 -0.86 -14.53
CA ASN A 59 6.06 -0.27 -15.80
C ASN A 59 5.05 0.86 -15.63
N GLU A 60 4.33 0.92 -14.51
CA GLU A 60 3.18 1.80 -14.37
C GLU A 60 3.24 2.65 -13.10
N PHE A 61 3.58 2.04 -11.96
CA PHE A 61 3.55 2.72 -10.66
C PHE A 61 4.80 3.57 -10.42
N LEU A 62 5.99 3.01 -10.59
CA LEU A 62 7.25 3.71 -10.30
C LEU A 62 7.66 4.72 -11.37
N LYS A 63 7.13 4.62 -12.60
CA LYS A 63 7.39 5.63 -13.65
C LYS A 63 6.78 7.01 -13.32
N ASN A 64 5.78 7.04 -12.44
CA ASN A 64 5.03 8.25 -12.12
C ASN A 64 5.21 8.70 -10.64
N ALA A 65 6.14 8.08 -9.90
CA ALA A 65 6.23 8.15 -8.44
C ALA A 65 7.26 9.14 -7.89
#